data_AF-A0A3C0PGQ0-F1
#
_entry.id   AF-A0A3C0PGQ0-F1
#
_cell.length_a   1.000
_cell.length_b   1.000
_cell.length_c   1.000
_cell.angle_alpha   90.00
_cell.angle_beta   90.00
_cell.angle_gamma   90.00
#
_symmetry.space_group_name_H-M   'P 1'
#
loop_
_entity.id
_entity.type
_entity.pdbx_description
1 polymer ?
#
loop_
_entity_poly.entity_id
_entity_poly.type
_entity_poly.pdbx_seq_one_letter_code
_entity_poly.pdbx_strand_id
1 'polypeptide(L)'
;SSSFIVIFYNVPDPAEISRLNRSPYIYYVGLVFSDRDIFKIITPLIMSEKTVERSFKKSVQNSALEGEIGSGNLVEVMQFIEIGKKTGCLYISLKMPLGIIYFEQGRITYSAAPGSKGENALNDILNLKDGHFNFVLDKVSSEKNLNCSTLEVLMEWTKSKDEADRA
;
A
#
# COMPACT_ATOMS: atom_id res chain seq x y z
N SER A 1 0.93 28.66 3.66
CA SER A 1 -0.40 28.42 3.06
C SER A 1 -0.66 26.93 3.04
N SER A 2 -1.83 26.49 3.48
CA SER A 2 -2.19 25.08 3.46
C SER A 2 -2.69 24.71 2.07
N SER A 3 -1.94 23.85 1.36
CA SER A 3 -2.34 23.28 0.08
C SER A 3 -3.44 22.23 0.34
N PHE A 4 -4.65 22.46 -0.14
CA PHE A 4 -5.75 21.49 -0.09
C PHE A 4 -5.98 20.92 -1.48
N ILE A 5 -6.32 19.64 -1.52
CA ILE A 5 -6.66 18.92 -2.76
C ILE A 5 -8.15 18.67 -2.77
N VAL A 6 -8.76 18.90 -3.92
CA VAL A 6 -10.19 18.70 -4.12
C VAL A 6 -10.38 17.58 -5.12
N ILE A 7 -11.15 16.57 -4.72
CA ILE A 7 -11.49 15.42 -5.57
C ILE A 7 -12.99 15.48 -5.84
N PHE A 8 -13.36 15.58 -7.12
CA PHE A 8 -14.74 15.46 -7.58
C PHE A 8 -14.96 14.03 -8.09
N TYR A 9 -15.92 13.31 -7.51
CA TYR A 9 -16.26 11.93 -7.88
C TYR A 9 -17.60 11.88 -8.61
N ASN A 10 -17.89 10.75 -9.29
CA ASN A 10 -19.08 10.58 -10.12
C ASN A 10 -19.18 11.54 -11.32
N VAL A 11 -18.03 11.95 -11.86
CA VAL A 11 -17.98 12.86 -13.01
C VAL A 11 -18.24 12.04 -14.29
N PRO A 12 -19.25 12.36 -15.11
CA PRO A 12 -19.58 11.57 -16.31
C PRO A 12 -18.47 11.53 -17.35
N ASP A 13 -17.78 12.66 -17.58
CA ASP A 13 -16.58 12.75 -18.42
C ASP A 13 -15.45 13.50 -17.67
N PRO A 14 -14.63 12.79 -16.87
CA PRO A 14 -13.53 13.39 -16.13
C PRO A 14 -12.46 13.99 -17.05
N ALA A 15 -12.28 13.46 -18.26
CA ALA A 15 -11.23 13.86 -19.18
C ALA A 15 -11.56 15.17 -19.91
N GLU A 16 -12.84 15.40 -20.22
CA GLU A 16 -13.32 16.68 -20.71
C GLU A 16 -13.21 17.77 -19.65
N ILE A 17 -13.68 17.52 -18.42
CA ILE A 17 -13.66 18.52 -17.35
C ILE A 17 -12.23 18.85 -16.89
N SER A 18 -11.33 17.86 -16.85
CA SER A 18 -9.90 18.10 -16.56
C SER A 18 -9.22 18.98 -17.62
N ARG A 19 -9.69 18.94 -18.88
CA ARG A 19 -9.17 19.80 -19.96
C ARG A 19 -9.62 21.25 -19.80
N LEU A 20 -10.84 21.47 -19.31
CA LEU A 20 -11.42 22.79 -19.05
C LEU A 20 -10.82 23.44 -17.79
N ASN A 21 -10.51 22.66 -16.76
CA ASN A 21 -9.94 23.13 -15.49
C ASN A 21 -8.55 22.53 -15.22
N ARG A 22 -7.49 23.27 -15.57
CA ARG A 22 -6.07 22.84 -15.41
C ARG A 22 -5.46 23.18 -14.04
N SER A 23 -6.25 23.12 -12.97
CA SER A 23 -5.70 23.32 -11.62
C SER A 23 -4.93 22.06 -11.18
N PRO A 24 -3.66 22.17 -10.74
CA PRO A 24 -2.87 21.02 -10.30
C PRO A 24 -3.35 20.41 -8.98
N TYR A 25 -4.29 21.07 -8.29
CA TYR A 25 -4.83 20.64 -6.99
C TYR A 25 -6.25 20.08 -7.08
N ILE A 26 -6.82 19.97 -8.29
CA ILE A 26 -8.19 19.51 -8.52
C ILE A 26 -8.15 18.26 -9.40
N TYR A 27 -8.79 17.20 -8.93
CA TYR A 27 -8.87 15.91 -9.62
C TYR A 27 -10.31 15.49 -9.82
N TYR A 28 -10.59 14.87 -10.97
CA TYR A 28 -11.91 14.38 -11.36
C TYR A 28 -11.86 12.87 -11.52
N VAL A 29 -12.81 12.19 -10.89
CA VAL A 29 -12.93 10.73 -10.87
C VAL A 29 -14.28 10.33 -11.46
N GLY A 30 -14.24 9.33 -12.34
CA GLY A 30 -15.40 8.83 -13.07
C GLY A 30 -16.46 8.15 -12.20
N LEU A 31 -17.58 7.78 -12.81
CA LEU A 31 -18.66 7.01 -12.19
C LEU A 31 -18.22 5.59 -11.76
N VAL A 32 -17.24 5.03 -12.46
CA VAL A 32 -16.54 3.80 -12.10
C VAL A 32 -15.07 4.13 -12.04
N PHE A 33 -14.45 3.92 -10.88
CA PHE A 33 -13.03 4.15 -10.69
C PHE A 33 -12.42 2.99 -9.93
N SER A 34 -11.14 2.74 -10.20
CA SER A 34 -10.36 1.73 -9.52
C SER A 34 -9.48 2.36 -8.45
N ASP A 35 -9.01 1.56 -7.49
CA ASP A 35 -8.04 2.01 -6.49
C ASP A 35 -6.81 2.67 -7.14
N ARG A 36 -6.41 2.16 -8.32
CA ARG A 36 -5.32 2.72 -9.14
C ARG A 36 -5.57 4.20 -9.51
N ASP A 37 -6.81 4.60 -9.74
CA ASP A 37 -7.16 5.97 -10.11
C ASP A 37 -7.09 6.92 -8.91
N ILE A 38 -7.47 6.43 -7.72
CA ILE A 38 -7.22 7.15 -6.45
C ILE A 38 -5.72 7.26 -6.20
N PHE A 39 -4.96 6.18 -6.38
CA PHE A 39 -3.51 6.18 -6.17
C PHE A 39 -2.79 7.19 -7.06
N LYS A 40 -3.18 7.34 -8.33
CA LYS A 40 -2.64 8.36 -9.24
C LYS A 40 -2.86 9.79 -8.73
N ILE A 41 -3.96 10.03 -8.02
CA ILE A 41 -4.32 11.35 -7.48
C ILE A 41 -3.48 11.66 -6.23
N ILE A 42 -3.32 10.69 -5.34
CA ILE A 42 -2.62 10.91 -4.07
C ILE A 42 -1.10 10.80 -4.17
N THR A 43 -0.57 10.09 -5.17
CA THR A 43 0.88 9.86 -5.33
C THR A 43 1.68 11.17 -5.49
N PRO A 44 1.29 12.13 -6.35
CA PRO A 44 1.99 13.42 -6.44
C PRO A 44 1.96 14.23 -5.15
N LEU A 45 0.95 14.03 -4.31
CA LEU A 45 0.74 14.75 -3.05
C LEU A 45 1.61 14.17 -1.92
N ILE A 46 1.87 12.86 -1.99
CA ILE A 46 2.86 12.17 -1.16
C ILE A 46 4.27 12.56 -1.59
N MET A 47 4.51 12.76 -2.89
CA MET A 47 5.85 12.96 -3.45
C MET A 47 6.32 14.43 -3.50
N SER A 48 5.44 15.43 -3.48
CA SER A 48 5.82 16.82 -3.83
C SER A 48 5.94 17.84 -2.69
N GLU A 49 5.46 17.62 -1.46
CA GLU A 49 5.58 18.64 -0.41
C GLU A 49 6.03 18.10 0.94
N LYS A 50 6.95 18.88 1.55
CA LYS A 50 7.50 18.88 2.92
C LYS A 50 6.44 18.89 4.06
N THR A 51 5.21 18.50 3.77
CA THR A 51 4.02 18.57 4.63
C THR A 51 3.71 17.25 5.35
N VAL A 52 4.33 16.14 4.93
CA VAL A 52 4.33 14.86 5.66
C VAL A 52 4.89 15.03 7.07
N GLU A 53 5.84 15.94 7.33
CA GLU A 53 6.29 16.16 8.71
C GLU A 53 5.21 16.67 9.68
N ARG A 54 4.05 17.19 9.24
CA ARG A 54 3.00 17.68 10.18
C ARG A 54 1.74 16.83 10.23
N SER A 55 1.30 16.25 9.12
CA SER A 55 0.14 15.33 9.10
C SER A 55 0.57 13.88 9.32
N PHE A 56 1.73 13.46 8.81
CA PHE A 56 2.35 12.19 9.18
C PHE A 56 2.77 12.24 10.66
N LYS A 57 3.24 13.36 11.25
CA LYS A 57 3.43 13.43 12.72
C LYS A 57 2.16 13.15 13.57
N LYS A 58 0.95 13.20 12.99
CA LYS A 58 -0.29 12.83 13.69
C LYS A 58 -0.74 11.38 13.42
N SER A 59 -0.32 10.75 12.32
CA SER A 59 -0.58 9.33 12.01
C SER A 59 0.61 8.37 12.26
N VAL A 60 1.83 8.91 12.34
CA VAL A 60 3.11 8.28 12.74
C VAL A 60 3.20 8.13 14.25
N GLN A 61 2.34 8.80 15.03
CA GLN A 61 2.19 8.47 16.45
C GLN A 61 1.75 7.01 16.68
N ASN A 62 1.30 6.28 15.64
CA ASN A 62 0.95 4.85 15.69
C ASN A 62 1.74 3.95 14.70
N SER A 63 2.80 4.45 14.03
CA SER A 63 3.66 3.55 13.24
C SER A 63 4.55 2.76 14.20
N ALA A 64 4.41 1.43 14.20
CA ALA A 64 5.13 0.58 15.14
C ALA A 64 6.44 0.02 14.57
N LEU A 65 6.56 -0.10 13.24
CA LEU A 65 7.75 -0.58 12.55
C LEU A 65 7.93 0.13 11.22
N GLU A 66 9.16 0.49 10.87
CA GLU A 66 9.54 1.03 9.56
C GLU A 66 10.97 0.62 9.21
N GLY A 67 11.30 0.56 7.92
CA GLY A 67 12.62 0.14 7.46
C GLY A 67 12.72 -0.10 5.96
N GLU A 68 13.90 -0.48 5.49
CA GLU A 68 14.18 -0.72 4.07
C GLU A 68 13.86 -2.16 3.65
N ILE A 69 13.33 -2.34 2.44
CA ILE A 69 13.06 -3.65 1.82
C ILE A 69 14.36 -4.13 1.19
N GLY A 70 15.24 -4.69 2.01
CA GLY A 70 16.44 -5.42 1.57
C GLY A 70 16.18 -6.92 1.41
N SER A 71 17.24 -7.68 1.14
CA SER A 71 17.19 -9.15 1.07
C SER A 71 16.84 -9.78 2.42
N GLY A 72 15.54 -9.94 2.71
CA GLY A 72 15.01 -10.66 3.88
C GLY A 72 14.18 -9.81 4.85
N ASN A 73 14.37 -8.49 4.88
CA ASN A 73 13.79 -7.63 5.92
C ASN A 73 12.24 -7.61 5.90
N LEU A 74 11.63 -7.70 4.73
CA LEU A 74 10.16 -7.71 4.62
C LEU A 74 9.54 -9.01 5.17
N VAL A 75 10.20 -10.15 4.97
CA VAL A 75 9.76 -11.45 5.49
C VAL A 75 9.81 -11.44 7.02
N GLU A 76 10.90 -10.94 7.59
CA GLU A 76 11.09 -10.83 9.05
C GLU A 76 10.00 -9.96 9.69
N VAL A 77 9.65 -8.83 9.06
CA VAL A 77 8.58 -7.94 9.55
C VAL A 77 7.22 -8.61 9.51
N MET A 78 6.90 -9.32 8.43
CA MET A 78 5.63 -10.04 8.31
C MET A 78 5.53 -11.16 9.36
N GLN A 79 6.61 -11.90 9.60
CA GLN A 79 6.68 -12.90 10.68
C GLN A 79 6.49 -12.26 12.05
N PHE A 80 7.13 -11.11 12.31
CA PHE A 80 6.99 -10.39 13.57
C PHE A 80 5.53 -9.94 13.81
N ILE A 81 4.85 -9.43 12.78
CA ILE A 81 3.43 -9.04 12.84
C ILE A 81 2.56 -10.24 13.21
N GLU A 82 2.82 -11.40 12.63
CA GLU A 82 2.07 -12.63 12.90
C GLU A 82 2.28 -13.16 14.32
N ILE A 83 3.54 -13.33 14.74
CA ILE A 83 3.90 -13.81 16.08
C ILE A 83 3.33 -12.87 17.15
N GLY A 84 3.42 -11.56 16.91
CA GLY A 84 2.86 -10.54 17.78
C GLY A 84 1.33 -10.39 17.69
N LYS A 85 0.66 -11.16 16.82
CA LYS A 85 -0.78 -11.06 16.50
C LYS A 85 -1.24 -9.63 16.25
N LYS A 86 -0.39 -8.83 15.59
CA LYS A 86 -0.65 -7.41 15.40
C LYS A 86 -1.75 -7.21 14.37
N THR A 87 -2.55 -6.17 14.61
CA THR A 87 -3.57 -5.70 13.67
C THR A 87 -3.12 -4.35 13.14
N GLY A 88 -3.15 -4.17 11.82
CA GLY A 88 -2.61 -2.97 11.19
C GLY A 88 -2.44 -3.09 9.68
N CYS A 89 -1.86 -2.06 9.09
CA CYS A 89 -1.59 -1.95 7.67
C CYS A 89 -0.09 -1.78 7.43
N LEU A 90 0.47 -2.65 6.59
CA LEU A 90 1.83 -2.55 6.07
C LEU A 90 1.80 -1.85 4.71
N TYR A 91 2.41 -0.68 4.65
CA TYR A 91 2.59 0.10 3.43
C TYR A 91 3.95 -0.21 2.82
N ILE A 92 3.98 -0.37 1.51
CA ILE A 92 5.18 -0.65 0.72
C ILE A 92 5.36 0.44 -0.32
N SER A 93 6.53 1.06 -0.35
CA SER A 93 6.86 2.15 -1.25
C SER A 93 8.30 2.05 -1.76
N LEU A 94 8.55 2.50 -2.98
CA LEU A 94 9.90 2.80 -3.46
C LEU A 94 9.98 4.31 -3.73
N LYS A 95 9.94 4.72 -5.00
CA LYS A 95 9.72 6.12 -5.40
C LYS A 95 8.23 6.49 -5.40
N MET A 96 7.36 5.50 -5.50
CA MET A 96 5.91 5.63 -5.47
C MET A 96 5.31 4.50 -4.62
N PRO A 97 4.05 4.62 -4.16
CA PRO A 97 3.38 3.52 -3.47
C PRO A 97 3.30 2.27 -4.36
N LEU A 98 3.77 1.14 -3.84
CA LEU A 98 3.87 -0.14 -4.57
C LEU A 98 2.97 -1.23 -4.00
N GLY A 99 2.53 -1.12 -2.75
CA GLY A 99 1.65 -2.13 -2.20
C GLY A 99 1.14 -1.82 -0.82
N ILE A 100 0.07 -2.50 -0.45
CA ILE A 100 -0.53 -2.47 0.87
C ILE A 100 -0.91 -3.90 1.28
N ILE A 101 -0.69 -4.22 2.55
CA ILE A 101 -1.13 -5.48 3.16
C ILE A 101 -1.78 -5.16 4.51
N TYR A 102 -3.02 -5.61 4.71
CA TYR A 102 -3.69 -5.50 6.00
C TYR A 102 -3.62 -6.81 6.76
N PHE A 103 -3.42 -6.66 8.06
CA PHE A 103 -3.34 -7.74 9.02
C PHE A 103 -4.41 -7.55 10.10
N GLU A 104 -5.06 -8.65 10.47
CA GLU A 104 -5.92 -8.73 11.65
C GLU A 104 -5.48 -9.93 12.48
N GLN A 105 -5.13 -9.69 13.74
CA GLN A 105 -4.62 -10.73 14.65
C GLN A 105 -3.46 -11.54 14.04
N GLY A 106 -2.58 -10.87 13.29
CA GLY A 106 -1.44 -11.50 12.62
C GLY A 106 -1.75 -12.23 11.31
N ARG A 107 -3.01 -12.31 10.88
CA ARG A 107 -3.42 -12.94 9.61
C ARG A 107 -3.61 -11.89 8.52
N ILE A 108 -3.30 -12.24 7.27
CA ILE A 108 -3.50 -11.34 6.14
C ILE A 108 -4.99 -11.37 5.73
N THR A 109 -5.63 -10.20 5.77
CA THR A 109 -7.04 -10.04 5.39
C THR A 109 -7.22 -9.31 4.07
N TYR A 110 -6.21 -8.54 3.66
CA TYR A 110 -6.23 -7.84 2.39
C TYR A 110 -4.83 -7.59 1.86
N SER A 111 -4.66 -7.66 0.54
CA SER A 111 -3.49 -7.14 -0.14
C SER A 111 -3.85 -6.52 -1.50
N ALA A 112 -3.09 -5.49 -1.89
CA ALA A 112 -3.17 -4.89 -3.21
C ALA A 112 -1.84 -4.28 -3.63
N ALA A 113 -1.57 -4.32 -4.93
CA ALA A 113 -0.45 -3.68 -5.59
C ALA A 113 -0.92 -3.12 -6.95
N PRO A 114 -0.11 -2.33 -7.68
CA PRO A 114 -0.49 -1.76 -8.97
C PRO A 114 -0.91 -2.81 -10.02
N GLY A 115 -2.21 -3.09 -10.12
CA GLY A 115 -2.76 -4.03 -11.10
C GLY A 115 -3.00 -5.45 -10.60
N SER A 116 -2.76 -5.72 -9.31
CA SER A 116 -3.01 -7.01 -8.68
C SER A 116 -3.66 -6.83 -7.30
N LYS A 117 -4.41 -7.84 -6.87
CA LYS A 117 -5.06 -7.93 -5.56
C LYS A 117 -4.89 -9.35 -5.02
N GLY A 118 -5.01 -9.53 -3.71
CA GLY A 118 -4.94 -10.84 -3.07
C GLY A 118 -3.55 -11.48 -3.20
N GLU A 119 -3.49 -12.79 -3.41
CA GLU A 119 -2.24 -13.55 -3.46
C GLU A 119 -1.27 -13.04 -4.52
N ASN A 120 -1.77 -12.62 -5.69
CA ASN A 120 -0.94 -12.04 -6.75
C ASN A 120 -0.22 -10.77 -6.26
N ALA A 121 -0.92 -9.91 -5.51
CA ALA A 121 -0.29 -8.72 -4.94
C ALA A 121 0.73 -9.06 -3.84
N LEU A 122 0.50 -10.12 -3.06
CA LEU A 122 1.49 -10.58 -2.08
C LEU A 122 2.77 -11.04 -2.76
N ASN A 123 2.65 -11.84 -3.83
CA ASN A 123 3.79 -12.27 -4.62
C ASN A 123 4.55 -11.09 -5.24
N ASP A 124 3.83 -10.13 -5.82
CA ASP A 124 4.46 -8.92 -6.38
C ASP A 124 5.26 -8.15 -5.32
N ILE A 125 4.68 -7.99 -4.12
CA ILE A 125 5.30 -7.28 -2.99
C ILE A 125 6.52 -8.04 -2.44
N LEU A 126 6.41 -9.35 -2.22
CA LEU A 126 7.49 -10.18 -1.67
C LEU A 126 8.69 -10.30 -2.62
N ASN A 127 8.47 -10.15 -3.93
CA ASN A 127 9.53 -10.18 -4.94
C ASN A 127 10.27 -8.84 -5.12
N LEU A 128 9.91 -7.79 -4.37
CA LEU A 128 10.62 -6.52 -4.39
C LEU A 128 12.06 -6.69 -3.87
N LYS A 129 13.02 -6.10 -4.58
CA LYS A 129 14.45 -6.13 -4.23
C LYS A 129 14.92 -4.92 -3.44
N ASP A 130 14.14 -3.84 -3.46
CA ASP A 130 14.42 -2.55 -2.86
C ASP A 130 13.09 -1.86 -2.51
N GLY A 131 13.12 -0.92 -1.58
CA GLY A 131 11.97 -0.17 -1.13
C GLY A 131 12.04 0.21 0.35
N HIS A 132 10.92 0.71 0.84
CA HIS A 132 10.69 1.07 2.23
C HIS A 132 9.34 0.53 2.65
N PHE A 133 9.26 0.00 3.86
CA PHE A 133 8.02 -0.44 4.47
C PHE A 133 7.69 0.42 5.70
N ASN A 134 6.41 0.61 5.96
CA ASN A 134 5.91 1.24 7.18
C ASN A 134 4.66 0.52 7.66
N PHE A 135 4.66 0.08 8.92
CA PHE A 135 3.55 -0.62 9.54
C PHE A 135 2.82 0.30 10.52
N VAL A 136 1.53 0.53 10.23
CA VAL A 136 0.64 1.36 11.03
C VAL A 136 -0.32 0.49 11.82
N LEU A 137 -0.32 0.61 13.15
CA LEU A 137 -1.20 -0.16 14.04
C LEU A 137 -2.67 0.26 13.92
N ASP A 138 -3.55 -0.67 14.31
CA ASP A 138 -4.99 -0.46 14.48
C ASP A 138 -5.73 -0.02 13.20
N LYS A 139 -5.08 -0.19 12.06
CA LYS A 139 -5.65 -0.02 10.72
C LYS A 139 -6.26 -1.34 10.27
N VAL A 140 -7.57 -1.34 10.04
CA VAL A 140 -8.31 -2.47 9.48
C VAL A 140 -8.90 -2.06 8.13
N SER A 141 -8.88 -2.96 7.16
CA SER A 141 -9.49 -2.73 5.85
C SER A 141 -11.00 -2.92 5.92
N SER A 142 -11.76 -2.05 5.25
CA SER A 142 -13.19 -2.26 5.04
C SER A 142 -13.47 -3.38 4.02
N GLU A 143 -12.51 -3.69 3.16
CA GLU A 143 -12.56 -4.80 2.21
C GLU A 143 -11.66 -5.95 2.66
N LYS A 144 -12.13 -7.19 2.50
CA LYS A 144 -11.32 -8.39 2.73
C LYS A 144 -11.29 -9.21 1.46
N ASN A 145 -10.09 -9.42 0.92
CA ASN A 145 -9.87 -10.25 -0.27
C ASN A 145 -9.05 -11.51 0.02
N LEU A 146 -8.65 -11.69 1.29
CA LEU A 146 -7.87 -12.82 1.79
C LEU A 146 -8.31 -13.21 3.20
N ASN A 147 -7.94 -14.42 3.60
CA ASN A 147 -7.99 -14.88 4.99
C ASN A 147 -6.94 -15.98 5.22
N CYS A 148 -5.68 -15.66 4.90
CA CYS A 148 -4.58 -16.62 4.94
C CYS A 148 -3.67 -16.41 6.15
N SER A 149 -3.02 -17.50 6.56
CA SER A 149 -1.94 -17.43 7.54
C SER A 149 -0.73 -16.74 6.92
N THR A 150 -0.10 -15.82 7.65
CA THR A 150 1.06 -15.10 7.14
C THR A 150 2.22 -16.08 6.93
N LEU A 151 2.41 -17.03 7.86
CA LEU A 151 3.48 -18.03 7.80
C LEU A 151 3.32 -18.95 6.59
N GLU A 152 2.11 -19.40 6.29
CA GLU A 152 1.82 -20.30 5.16
C GLU A 152 2.21 -19.65 3.84
N VAL A 153 1.81 -18.38 3.64
CA VAL A 153 2.16 -17.58 2.46
C VAL A 153 3.68 -17.45 2.33
N LEU A 154 4.37 -17.13 3.43
CA LEU A 154 5.83 -16.96 3.42
C LEU A 154 6.56 -18.27 3.12
N MET A 155 6.08 -19.40 3.64
CA MET A 155 6.64 -20.71 3.36
C MET A 155 6.47 -21.11 1.89
N GLU A 156 5.28 -20.91 1.33
CA GLU A 156 5.00 -21.19 -0.08
C GLU A 156 5.88 -20.32 -1.00
N TRP A 157 5.95 -19.02 -0.73
CA TRP A 157 6.81 -18.11 -1.48
C TRP A 157 8.29 -18.49 -1.40
N THR A 158 8.79 -18.86 -0.22
CA THR A 158 10.19 -19.27 -0.04
C THR A 158 10.49 -20.53 -0.85
N LYS A 159 9.58 -21.51 -0.83
CA LYS A 159 9.70 -22.73 -1.63
C LYS A 159 9.74 -22.42 -3.12
N SER A 160 8.82 -21.59 -3.62
CA SER A 160 8.80 -21.19 -5.03
C SER A 160 10.06 -20.45 -5.45
N LYS A 161 10.64 -19.64 -4.56
CA LYS A 161 11.89 -18.93 -4.81
C LYS A 161 13.09 -19.88 -4.89
N ASP A 162 13.20 -20.82 -3.96
CA ASP A 162 14.26 -21.84 -3.95
C ASP A 162 14.18 -22.76 -5.18
N GLU A 163 12.98 -23.08 -5.65
CA GLU A 163 12.78 -23.86 -6.88
C GLU A 163 13.22 -23.07 -8.13
N ALA A 164 12.91 -21.78 -8.20
CA ALA A 164 13.31 -20.91 -9.31
C ALA A 164 14.83 -20.68 -9.37
N ASP A 165 15.51 -20.60 -8.22
CA ASP A 165 16.97 -20.43 -8.15
C ASP A 165 17.74 -21.70 -8.56
N ARG A 166 17.08 -22.86 -8.61
CA ARG A 166 17.68 -24.16 -8.99
C ARG A 166 17.42 -24.55 -10.46
N ALA A 167 16.57 -23.82 -11.17
CA ALA A 167 16.20 -24.07 -12.56
C ALA A 167 17.11 -23.28 -13.53
#